data_AF-A0ABD1SJX0-F1
#
_entry.id   AF-A0ABD1SJX0-F1
#
_cell.length_a   1.000
_cell.length_b   1.000
_cell.length_c   1.000
_cell.angle_alpha   90.00
_cell.angle_beta   90.00
_cell.angle_gamma   90.00
#
_symmetry.space_group_name_H-M   'P 1'
#
loop_
_entity.id
_entity.type
_entity.pdbx_description
1 polymer ?
#
loop_
_entity_poly.entity_id
_entity_poly.type
_entity_poly.pdbx_seq_one_letter_code
_entity_poly.pdbx_strand_id
1 'polypeptide(L)'
;MALHPVGPEIRTGFLKDRKPIQLKEGQEITVTTNYSIKGDEEMISMSYQKLAVNLKPGNTIICADGTITLSVLSCDPAAGTVRCRCENTAMLGEGKNVNLPDVVVDLPTLT
;
A
#
# COMPACT_ATOMS: atom_id res chain seq x y z
N MET A 1 -12.33 -21.01 12.15
CA MET A 1 -11.18 -20.26 11.59
C MET A 1 -10.75 -19.26 12.64
N ALA A 2 -9.60 -19.46 13.27
CA ALA A 2 -9.09 -18.51 14.24
C ALA A 2 -8.61 -17.25 13.49
N LEU A 3 -9.28 -16.11 13.69
CA LEU A 3 -8.64 -14.83 13.42
C LEU A 3 -7.56 -14.68 14.49
N HIS A 4 -6.31 -14.91 14.10
CA HIS A 4 -5.18 -14.41 14.87
C HIS A 4 -5.28 -12.89 14.79
N PRO A 5 -5.39 -12.15 15.90
CA PRO A 5 -5.24 -10.71 15.85
C PRO A 5 -3.77 -10.47 15.53
N VAL A 6 -3.44 -10.45 14.24
CA VAL A 6 -2.18 -9.86 13.82
C VAL A 6 -2.24 -8.43 14.33
N GLY A 7 -1.20 -8.00 15.05
CA GLY A 7 -1.14 -6.67 15.64
C GLY A 7 -1.43 -5.59 14.61
N PRO A 8 -1.56 -4.32 15.00
CA PRO A 8 -1.92 -3.32 14.01
C PRO A 8 -0.77 -3.19 13.01
N GLU A 9 -1.04 -3.58 11.76
CA GLU A 9 -0.14 -3.56 10.60
C GLU A 9 -0.88 -2.98 9.40
N ILE A 10 -0.11 -2.39 8.50
CA ILE A 10 -0.62 -1.89 7.23
C ILE A 10 -0.61 -3.06 6.23
N ARG A 11 -1.72 -3.26 5.54
CA ARG A 11 -1.88 -4.32 4.53
C ARG A 11 -2.42 -3.77 3.22
N THR A 12 -2.05 -4.42 2.12
CA THR A 12 -2.70 -4.19 0.81
C THR A 12 -4.10 -4.78 0.78
N GLY A 13 -5.00 -4.15 0.03
CA GLY A 13 -6.39 -4.58 -0.09
C GLY A 13 -6.61 -5.74 -1.06
N PHE A 14 -7.88 -5.92 -1.43
CA PHE A 14 -8.30 -6.94 -2.39
C PHE A 14 -7.96 -6.53 -3.82
N LEU A 15 -7.77 -7.52 -4.69
CA LEU A 15 -7.46 -7.34 -6.11
C LEU A 15 -8.66 -7.75 -6.96
N LYS A 16 -8.75 -7.19 -8.18
CA LYS A 16 -9.72 -7.64 -9.18
C LYS A 16 -9.54 -9.14 -9.42
N ASP A 17 -10.67 -9.84 -9.49
CA ASP A 17 -10.75 -11.30 -9.67
C ASP A 17 -9.99 -12.15 -8.62
N ARG A 18 -9.53 -11.54 -7.51
CA ARG A 18 -8.67 -12.17 -6.50
C ARG A 18 -7.39 -12.78 -7.07
N LYS A 19 -6.89 -12.22 -8.17
CA LYS A 19 -5.66 -12.67 -8.82
C LYS A 19 -4.51 -11.71 -8.50
N PRO A 20 -3.29 -12.23 -8.29
CA PRO A 20 -2.10 -11.38 -8.21
C PRO A 20 -1.94 -10.56 -9.49
N ILE A 21 -1.47 -9.33 -9.34
CA ILE A 21 -1.18 -8.41 -10.44
C ILE A 21 0.32 -8.24 -10.59
N GLN A 22 0.79 -8.01 -11.81
CA GLN A 22 2.20 -7.74 -12.06
C GLN A 22 2.44 -6.23 -12.07
N LEU A 23 3.26 -5.76 -11.15
CA LEU A 23 3.77 -4.40 -11.16
C LEU A 23 5.08 -4.39 -11.95
N LYS A 24 5.23 -3.46 -12.89
CA LYS A 24 6.44 -3.32 -13.71
C LYS A 24 7.28 -2.15 -13.22
N GLU A 25 8.58 -2.33 -13.23
CA GLU A 25 9.53 -1.26 -12.93
C GLU A 25 9.27 -0.02 -13.81
N GLY A 26 9.31 1.15 -13.20
CA GLY A 26 9.08 2.43 -13.86
C GLY A 26 7.62 2.81 -14.06
N GLN A 27 6.66 1.89 -13.89
CA GLN A 27 5.24 2.23 -14.02
C GLN A 27 4.77 3.09 -12.85
N GLU A 28 3.80 3.97 -13.11
CA GLU A 28 3.12 4.71 -12.05
C GLU A 28 1.89 3.93 -11.59
N ILE A 29 1.65 3.96 -10.28
CA ILE A 29 0.50 3.33 -9.64
C ILE A 29 -0.09 4.28 -8.60
N THR A 30 -1.41 4.24 -8.43
CA THR A 30 -2.11 5.00 -7.40
C THR A 30 -2.42 4.11 -6.21
N VAL A 31 -2.05 4.54 -5.01
CA VAL A 31 -2.43 3.90 -3.75
C VAL A 31 -3.56 4.70 -3.12
N THR A 32 -4.68 4.07 -2.83
CA THR A 32 -5.82 4.69 -2.14
C THR A 32 -5.99 4.16 -0.72
N THR A 33 -6.47 5.01 0.19
CA THR A 33 -6.88 4.61 1.54
C THR A 33 -8.29 4.00 1.58
N ASN A 34 -9.04 4.05 0.47
CA ASN A 34 -10.34 3.40 0.38
C ASN A 34 -10.18 1.88 0.17
N TYR A 35 -10.24 1.15 1.28
CA TYR A 35 -10.05 -0.30 1.32
C TYR A 35 -11.16 -1.13 0.63
N SER A 36 -12.27 -0.49 0.23
CA SER A 36 -13.34 -1.16 -0.54
C SER A 36 -13.00 -1.29 -2.03
N ILE A 37 -12.00 -0.56 -2.52
CA ILE A 37 -11.56 -0.61 -3.91
C ILE A 37 -10.78 -1.90 -4.15
N LYS A 38 -11.21 -2.64 -5.18
CA LYS A 38 -10.50 -3.82 -5.71
C LYS A 38 -9.43 -3.35 -6.69
N GLY A 39 -8.17 -3.55 -6.31
CA GLY A 39 -7.03 -3.03 -7.05
C GLY A 39 -6.68 -3.79 -8.32
N ASP A 40 -5.89 -3.13 -9.15
CA ASP A 40 -5.32 -3.61 -10.41
C ASP A 40 -3.93 -2.98 -10.66
N GLU A 41 -3.40 -3.12 -11.87
CA GLU A 41 -2.08 -2.62 -12.26
C GLU A 41 -1.96 -1.08 -12.18
N GLU A 42 -3.07 -0.33 -12.12
CA GLU A 42 -3.10 1.13 -12.10
C GLU A 42 -3.44 1.70 -10.70
N MET A 43 -4.24 0.99 -9.91
CA MET A 43 -4.64 1.42 -8.57
C MET A 43 -4.75 0.28 -7.58
N ILE A 44 -4.19 0.44 -6.38
CA ILE A 44 -4.32 -0.50 -5.25
C ILE A 44 -4.77 0.20 -3.98
N SER A 45 -5.36 -0.52 -3.05
CA SER A 45 -5.78 0.01 -1.75
C SER A 45 -4.86 -0.47 -0.61
N MET A 46 -4.73 0.34 0.45
CA MET A 46 -4.03 -0.02 1.68
C MET A 46 -4.87 0.31 2.91
N SER A 47 -4.72 -0.46 3.98
CA SER A 47 -5.56 -0.36 5.19
C SER A 47 -5.33 0.90 6.03
N TYR A 48 -4.23 1.63 5.81
CA TYR A 48 -3.86 2.78 6.63
C TYR A 48 -4.55 4.07 6.18
N GLN A 49 -5.58 4.50 6.92
CA GLN A 49 -6.38 5.68 6.57
C GLN A 49 -5.57 6.99 6.52
N LYS A 50 -4.50 7.11 7.32
CA LYS A 50 -3.65 8.29 7.37
C LYS A 50 -2.50 8.24 6.34
N LEU A 51 -2.47 7.26 5.44
CA LEU A 51 -1.37 7.08 4.48
C LEU A 51 -1.08 8.34 3.66
N ALA A 52 -2.11 8.93 3.04
CA ALA A 52 -1.96 10.13 2.22
C ALA A 52 -1.59 11.39 3.01
N VAL A 53 -1.84 11.40 4.33
CA VAL A 53 -1.50 12.51 5.23
C VAL A 53 -0.05 12.39 5.72
N ASN A 54 0.38 11.17 6.04
CA ASN A 54 1.68 10.92 6.67
C ASN A 54 2.82 10.76 5.65
N LEU A 55 2.52 10.40 4.41
CA LEU A 55 3.51 10.32 3.34
C LEU A 55 3.79 11.68 2.70
N LYS A 56 4.99 11.82 2.16
CA LYS A 56 5.46 12.93 1.33
C LYS A 56 6.20 12.41 0.09
N PRO A 57 6.27 13.19 -1.00
CA PRO A 57 7.13 12.88 -2.13
C PRO A 57 8.55 12.49 -1.70
N GLY A 58 9.08 11.43 -2.31
CA GLY A 58 10.38 10.85 -1.98
C GLY A 58 10.36 9.83 -0.84
N ASN A 59 9.24 9.62 -0.14
CA ASN A 59 9.13 8.48 0.78
C ASN A 59 9.09 7.15 0.03
N THR A 60 9.46 6.08 0.75
CA THR A 60 9.43 4.71 0.25
C THR A 60 8.29 3.93 0.89
N ILE A 61 7.55 3.18 0.08
CA ILE A 61 6.57 2.19 0.52
C ILE A 61 7.10 0.81 0.13
N ILE A 62 7.22 -0.09 1.10
CA ILE A 62 7.71 -1.44 0.88
C ILE A 62 6.56 -2.41 1.10
N CYS A 63 6.25 -3.24 0.10
CA CYS A 63 5.18 -4.23 0.18
C CYS A 63 5.73 -5.65 0.07
N ALA A 64 4.97 -6.62 0.57
CA ALA A 64 5.27 -8.05 0.46
C ALA A 64 6.69 -8.40 0.98
N ASP A 65 6.97 -7.97 2.21
CA ASP A 65 8.20 -8.31 2.95
C ASP A 65 9.50 -7.89 2.24
N GLY A 66 9.46 -6.76 1.51
CA GLY A 66 10.62 -6.26 0.77
C GLY A 66 10.59 -6.57 -0.73
N THR A 67 9.65 -7.39 -1.20
CA THR A 67 9.61 -7.83 -2.60
C THR A 67 9.24 -6.69 -3.55
N ILE A 68 8.42 -5.75 -3.11
CA ILE A 68 7.95 -4.63 -3.93
C ILE A 68 8.36 -3.32 -3.25
N THR A 69 9.00 -2.44 -4.00
CA THR A 69 9.35 -1.10 -3.54
C THR A 69 8.65 -0.05 -4.41
N LEU A 70 7.97 0.89 -3.77
CA LEU A 70 7.30 2.01 -4.43
C LEU A 70 7.87 3.33 -3.91
N SER A 71 8.23 4.23 -4.81
CA SER A 71 8.63 5.60 -4.47
C SER A 71 7.44 6.54 -4.58
N VAL A 72 7.16 7.30 -3.53
CA VAL A 72 6.07 8.28 -3.52
C VAL A 72 6.41 9.45 -4.43
N LEU A 73 5.54 9.73 -5.40
CA LEU A 73 5.64 10.87 -6.32
C LEU A 73 4.84 12.08 -5.80
N SER A 74 3.60 11.84 -5.35
CA SER A 74 2.70 12.88 -4.85
C SER A 74 1.64 12.32 -3.92
N CYS A 75 1.17 13.13 -2.97
CA CYS A 75 0.10 12.78 -2.05
C CYS A 75 -1.08 13.74 -2.23
N ASP A 76 -2.30 13.19 -2.21
CA ASP A 76 -3.55 13.94 -2.17
C ASP A 76 -4.36 13.51 -0.93
N PRO A 77 -4.20 14.22 0.20
CA PRO A 77 -4.94 13.93 1.42
C PRO A 77 -6.45 14.12 1.29
N ALA A 78 -6.91 15.04 0.43
CA ALA A 78 -8.33 15.32 0.25
C ALA A 78 -9.02 14.18 -0.50
N ALA A 79 -8.35 13.60 -1.49
CA ALA A 79 -8.82 12.41 -2.20
C ALA A 79 -8.48 11.09 -1.49
N GLY A 80 -7.59 11.10 -0.51
CA GLY A 80 -7.09 9.89 0.15
C GLY A 80 -6.26 9.01 -0.80
N THR A 81 -5.46 9.63 -1.68
CA THR A 81 -4.65 8.92 -2.68
C THR A 81 -3.19 9.33 -2.66
N VAL A 82 -2.32 8.43 -3.11
CA VAL A 82 -0.87 8.62 -3.21
C VAL A 82 -0.40 8.06 -4.54
N ARG A 83 0.19 8.89 -5.41
CA ARG A 83 0.80 8.42 -6.65
C ARG A 83 2.21 7.95 -6.35
N CYS A 84 2.56 6.77 -6.84
CA CYS A 84 3.85 6.15 -6.63
C CYS A 84 4.42 5.66 -7.96
N ARG A 85 5.74 5.48 -8.00
CA ARG A 85 6.47 4.78 -9.05
C ARG A 85 6.93 3.43 -8.54
N CYS A 86 6.78 2.38 -9.33
CA CYS A 86 7.35 1.07 -9.03
C CYS A 86 8.86 1.08 -9.27
N GLU A 87 9.65 0.73 -8.26
CA GLU A 87 11.11 0.67 -8.36
C GLU A 87 11.63 -0.68 -8.86
N ASN A 88 10.77 -1.70 -8.91
CA ASN A 88 11.13 -3.03 -9.40
C ASN A 88 9.91 -3.76 -9.97
N THR A 89 10.15 -4.76 -10.81
CA THR A 89 9.10 -5.64 -11.34
C THR A 89 8.81 -6.79 -10.38
N ALA A 90 7.56 -6.94 -9.94
CA ALA A 90 7.15 -7.98 -9.00
C ALA A 90 5.64 -8.27 -9.04
N MET A 91 5.24 -9.43 -8.50
CA MET A 91 3.82 -9.77 -8.36
C MET A 91 3.28 -9.32 -6.99
N LEU A 92 2.22 -8.52 -7.02
CA LEU A 92 1.49 -8.13 -5.82
C LEU A 92 0.28 -9.05 -5.62
N GLY A 93 0.15 -9.61 -4.42
CA GLY A 93 -1.04 -10.33 -3.96
C GLY A 93 -1.89 -9.51 -2.99
N GLU A 94 -3.00 -10.10 -2.54
CA GLU A 94 -3.90 -9.51 -1.56
C GLU A 94 -3.34 -9.60 -0.14
N GLY A 95 -3.70 -8.64 0.72
CA GLY A 95 -3.40 -8.70 2.15
C GLY A 95 -1.91 -8.69 2.48
N LYS A 96 -1.04 -8.19 1.59
CA LYS A 96 0.41 -8.20 1.81
C LYS A 96 0.80 -7.15 2.84
N ASN A 97 1.76 -7.49 3.69
CA ASN A 97 2.32 -6.57 4.66
C ASN A 97 2.95 -5.36 3.95
N VAL A 98 2.78 -4.18 4.54
CA VAL A 98 3.30 -2.91 4.04
C VAL A 98 4.12 -2.25 5.15
N ASN A 99 5.33 -1.83 4.82
CA ASN A 99 6.24 -1.13 5.71
C ASN A 99 6.59 0.26 5.15
N LEU A 100 6.70 1.24 6.05
CA LEU A 100 6.98 2.65 5.73
C LEU A 100 8.21 3.11 6.54
N PRO A 101 9.45 2.87 6.06
CA PRO A 101 10.66 3.06 6.86
C PRO A 101 10.89 4.51 7.33
N ASP A 102 10.48 5.50 6.52
CA ASP A 102 10.71 6.93 6.79
C ASP A 102 9.48 7.67 7.33
N VAL A 103 8.50 6.93 7.85
CA VAL A 103 7.20 7.47 8.25
C VAL A 103 6.88 7.04 9.66
N VAL A 104 6.50 8.01 10.49
CA VAL A 104 5.94 7.70 11.81
C VAL A 104 4.53 7.17 11.61
N VAL A 105 4.40 5.85 11.79
CA VAL A 105 3.12 5.17 11.70
C VAL A 105 2.51 5.08 13.10
N ASP A 106 1.51 5.91 13.33
CA ASP A 106 0.69 5.84 14.53
C ASP A 106 -0.48 4.88 14.28
N LEU A 107 -0.23 3.61 14.61
CA LEU A 107 -1.22 2.53 14.53
C LEU A 107 -1.79 2.31 15.94
N PRO A 108 -3.13 2.27 16.12
CA PRO A 108 -3.73 2.10 17.43
C PRO A 108 -3.30 0.75 18.02
N THR A 109 -2.52 0.80 19.09
CA THR A 109 -2.16 -0.40 19.85
C THR A 109 -3.40 -0.89 20.57
N LEU A 110 -3.80 -2.15 20.31
CA LEU A 110 -4.85 -2.82 21.07
C LEU A 110 -4.43 -2.76 22.56
N THR A 111 -5.21 -2.04 23.37
CA THR A 111 -5.03 -1.98 24.84
C THR A 111 -5.90 -3.05 25.48
#